data_AF-A0A3N5EH52-F1
#
_entry.id   AF-A0A3N5EH52-F1
#
_cell.length_a   1.000
_cell.length_b   1.000
_cell.length_c   1.000
_cell.angle_alpha   90.00
_cell.angle_beta   90.00
_cell.angle_gamma   90.00
#
_symmetry.space_group_name_H-M   'P 1'
#
loop_
_entity.id
_entity.type
_entity.pdbx_description
1 polymer ?
#
loop_
_entity_poly.entity_id
_entity_poly.type
_entity_poly.pdbx_seq_one_letter_code
_entity_poly.pdbx_strand_id
1 'polypeptide(L)'
;MEENSDLDRGLRARAAAIEFAGRTTHAAVVAAAGAGNLITHPAQRVYREALAFSVLVLYFCLGFRQFSHRFTAIQIALDAGDIAAAQRELTAWKSRREPLFTAADLSADEDVRQTIEYGLLLAHRHVFGVFSWYLLLPGPVGPVVYRLADLLA
;
A
#
# COMPACT_ATOMS: atom_id res chain seq x y z
N MET A 1 32.06 -5.80 -20.23
CA MET A 1 31.03 -5.28 -21.18
C MET A 1 29.60 -5.62 -20.73
N GLU A 2 29.42 -6.67 -19.91
CA GLU A 2 28.11 -7.12 -19.40
C GLU A 2 27.47 -6.17 -18.36
N GLU A 3 28.28 -5.59 -17.46
CA GLU A 3 27.84 -4.70 -16.37
C GLU A 3 27.11 -3.43 -16.86
N ASN A 4 27.49 -2.91 -18.03
CA ASN A 4 26.86 -1.71 -18.61
C ASN A 4 25.45 -2.02 -19.18
N SER A 5 25.17 -3.29 -19.50
CA SER A 5 23.88 -3.75 -20.05
C SER A 5 22.80 -3.96 -18.98
N ASP A 6 23.20 -4.29 -17.76
CA ASP A 6 22.30 -4.43 -16.62
C ASP A 6 21.91 -3.06 -16.06
N LEU A 7 22.86 -2.12 -16.03
CA LEU A 7 22.59 -0.73 -15.66
C LEU A 7 21.61 -0.06 -16.64
N ASP A 8 21.78 -0.26 -17.96
CA ASP A 8 20.87 0.24 -18.99
C ASP A 8 19.46 -0.40 -18.88
N ARG A 9 19.37 -1.69 -18.56
CA ARG A 9 18.07 -2.35 -18.27
C ARG A 9 17.37 -1.75 -17.06
N GLY A 10 18.10 -1.44 -16.00
CA GLY A 10 17.56 -0.78 -14.81
C GLY A 10 17.05 0.63 -15.10
N LEU A 11 17.79 1.40 -15.91
CA LEU A 11 17.40 2.75 -16.32
C LEU A 11 16.18 2.73 -17.24
N ARG A 12 16.08 1.77 -18.16
CA ARG A 12 14.92 1.60 -19.05
C ARG A 12 13.67 1.15 -18.29
N ALA A 13 13.82 0.26 -17.30
CA ALA A 13 12.69 -0.16 -16.45
C ALA A 13 12.12 1.02 -15.65
N ARG A 14 12.99 1.91 -15.15
CA ARG A 14 12.58 3.13 -14.44
C ARG A 14 11.89 4.13 -15.38
N ALA A 15 12.42 4.33 -16.58
CA ALA A 15 11.81 5.18 -17.59
C ALA A 15 10.43 4.65 -18.04
N ALA A 16 10.31 3.32 -18.22
CA ALA A 16 9.05 2.67 -18.58
C ALA A 16 7.99 2.79 -17.48
N ALA A 17 8.38 2.72 -16.21
CA ALA A 17 7.48 2.93 -15.08
C ALA A 17 6.95 4.38 -15.03
N ILE A 18 7.82 5.36 -15.28
CA ILE A 18 7.46 6.79 -15.34
C ILE A 18 6.51 7.05 -16.52
N GLU A 19 6.79 6.47 -17.69
CA GLU A 19 5.95 6.63 -18.87
C GLU A 19 4.56 5.96 -18.68
N PHE A 20 4.51 4.79 -18.07
CA PHE A 20 3.27 4.09 -17.75
C PHE A 20 2.41 4.87 -16.74
N ALA A 21 3.04 5.47 -15.73
CA ALA A 21 2.38 6.38 -14.78
C ALA A 21 1.81 7.63 -15.47
N GLY A 22 2.54 8.19 -16.44
CA GLY A 22 2.05 9.32 -17.25
C GLY A 22 0.84 8.94 -18.11
N ARG A 23 0.88 7.78 -18.78
CA ARG A 23 -0.19 7.33 -19.68
C ARG A 23 -1.46 6.90 -18.96
N THR A 24 -1.35 6.30 -17.78
CA THR A 24 -2.52 6.01 -16.91
C THR A 24 -3.15 7.29 -16.36
N THR A 25 -2.34 8.31 -16.04
CA THR A 25 -2.84 9.64 -15.65
C THR A 25 -3.62 10.30 -16.79
N HIS A 26 -3.10 10.29 -18.02
CA HIS A 26 -3.82 10.83 -19.18
C HIS A 26 -5.07 10.02 -19.54
N ALA A 27 -5.01 8.69 -19.49
CA ALA A 27 -6.18 7.84 -19.75
C ALA A 27 -7.29 8.04 -18.71
N ALA A 28 -6.93 8.25 -17.43
CA ALA A 28 -7.88 8.60 -16.38
C ALA A 28 -8.54 9.96 -16.63
N VAL A 29 -7.78 10.98 -17.07
CA VAL A 29 -8.32 12.30 -17.44
C VAL A 29 -9.29 12.20 -18.62
N VAL A 30 -8.96 11.41 -19.64
CA VAL A 30 -9.82 11.22 -20.82
C VAL A 30 -11.07 10.41 -20.48
N ALA A 31 -10.96 9.38 -19.63
CA ALA A 31 -12.11 8.61 -19.15
C ALA A 31 -13.07 9.47 -18.30
N ALA A 32 -12.52 10.37 -17.48
CA ALA A 32 -13.31 11.29 -16.67
C ALA A 32 -14.05 12.33 -17.54
N ALA A 33 -13.43 12.82 -18.61
CA ALA A 33 -14.06 13.72 -19.56
C ALA A 33 -15.33 13.17 -20.24
N GLY A 34 -15.45 11.84 -20.38
CA GLY A 34 -16.60 11.17 -21.01
C GLY A 34 -17.82 10.92 -20.09
N ALA A 35 -17.64 10.89 -18.77
CA ALA A 35 -18.70 10.51 -17.81
C ALA A 35 -19.41 11.70 -17.14
N GLY A 36 -18.88 12.92 -17.26
CA GLY A 36 -19.36 14.09 -16.50
C GLY A 36 -20.39 14.97 -17.21
N ASN A 37 -21.24 14.45 -18.10
CA ASN A 37 -22.15 15.29 -18.89
C ASN A 37 -23.42 15.78 -18.16
N LEU A 38 -23.37 16.09 -16.86
CA LEU A 38 -24.47 16.79 -16.19
C LEU A 38 -23.99 17.75 -15.09
N ILE A 39 -24.34 19.03 -15.30
CA ILE A 39 -24.51 20.14 -14.34
C ILE A 39 -23.31 21.12 -14.19
N THR A 40 -23.18 21.98 -15.21
CA THR A 40 -23.11 23.47 -15.17
C THR A 40 -22.04 24.24 -14.38
N HIS A 41 -20.82 23.72 -14.19
CA HIS A 41 -19.61 24.58 -14.11
C HIS A 41 -18.32 23.82 -14.51
N PRO A 42 -17.46 24.36 -15.42
CA PRO A 42 -16.26 23.65 -15.87
C PRO A 42 -15.24 23.39 -14.76
N ALA A 43 -15.13 24.29 -13.76
CA ALA A 43 -14.22 24.12 -12.64
C ALA A 43 -14.66 23.00 -11.68
N GLN A 44 -15.95 22.94 -11.31
CA GLN A 44 -16.46 21.96 -10.34
C GLN A 44 -16.37 20.50 -10.84
N ARG A 45 -16.45 20.29 -12.16
CA ARG A 45 -16.32 18.96 -12.76
C ARG A 45 -14.90 18.40 -12.63
N VAL A 46 -13.91 19.19 -13.00
CA VAL A 46 -12.49 18.82 -12.88
C VAL A 46 -12.14 18.53 -11.42
N TYR A 47 -12.67 19.30 -10.45
CA TYR A 47 -12.46 19.02 -9.03
C TYR A 47 -13.06 17.68 -8.58
N ARG A 48 -14.27 17.32 -9.01
CA ARG A 48 -14.89 16.03 -8.64
C ARG A 48 -14.13 14.84 -9.22
N GLU A 49 -13.71 14.95 -10.47
CA GLU A 49 -12.96 13.90 -11.16
C GLU A 49 -11.54 13.76 -10.59
N ALA A 50 -10.86 14.88 -10.34
CA ALA A 50 -9.57 14.89 -9.63
C ALA A 50 -9.69 14.33 -8.22
N LEU A 51 -10.75 14.64 -7.48
CA LEU A 51 -10.99 14.10 -6.15
C LEU A 51 -11.27 12.59 -6.20
N ALA A 52 -12.11 12.14 -7.13
CA ALA A 52 -12.38 10.71 -7.33
C ALA A 52 -11.09 9.95 -7.70
N PHE A 53 -10.27 10.52 -8.57
CA PHE A 53 -8.98 9.96 -8.94
C PHE A 53 -8.00 9.94 -7.76
N SER A 54 -7.89 11.04 -7.01
CA SER A 54 -7.06 11.08 -5.80
C SER A 54 -7.51 10.04 -4.78
N VAL A 55 -8.82 9.90 -4.53
CA VAL A 55 -9.37 8.87 -3.64
C VAL A 55 -9.04 7.47 -4.16
N LEU A 56 -9.14 7.25 -5.47
CA LEU A 56 -8.82 5.96 -6.10
C LEU A 56 -7.32 5.64 -5.97
N VAL A 57 -6.43 6.59 -6.26
CA VAL A 57 -4.98 6.43 -6.06
C VAL A 57 -4.66 6.17 -4.60
N LEU A 58 -5.26 6.92 -3.67
CA LEU A 58 -5.12 6.67 -2.24
C LEU A 58 -5.58 5.25 -1.92
N TYR A 59 -6.75 4.83 -2.38
CA TYR A 59 -7.30 3.51 -2.12
C TYR A 59 -6.36 2.39 -2.58
N PHE A 60 -5.78 2.51 -3.77
CA PHE A 60 -4.81 1.53 -4.28
C PHE A 60 -3.46 1.59 -3.55
N CYS A 61 -3.03 2.78 -3.15
CA CYS A 61 -1.77 2.94 -2.41
C CYS A 61 -1.92 2.59 -0.92
N LEU A 62 -3.10 2.68 -0.34
CA LEU A 62 -3.39 2.31 1.04
C LEU A 62 -3.48 0.78 1.16
N GLY A 63 -2.50 0.18 1.84
CA GLY A 63 -2.41 -1.29 1.99
C GLY A 63 -3.40 -1.89 3.00
N PHE A 64 -4.44 -1.16 3.39
CA PHE A 64 -5.28 -1.45 4.56
C PHE A 64 -5.95 -2.83 4.47
N ARG A 65 -6.33 -3.25 3.27
CA ARG A 65 -7.16 -4.45 3.04
C ARG A 65 -6.44 -5.76 3.38
N GLN A 66 -5.13 -5.83 3.18
CA GLN A 66 -4.35 -7.05 3.42
C GLN A 66 -3.93 -7.19 4.89
N PHE A 67 -3.70 -6.07 5.56
CA PHE A 67 -3.33 -5.99 6.98
C PHE A 67 -4.49 -6.40 7.90
N SER A 68 -5.68 -5.83 7.66
CA SER A 68 -6.79 -5.94 8.61
C SER A 68 -7.28 -7.38 8.80
N HIS A 69 -7.30 -8.19 7.73
CA HIS A 69 -7.81 -9.56 7.83
C HIS A 69 -6.94 -10.46 8.74
N ARG A 70 -5.62 -10.28 8.73
CA ARG A 70 -4.71 -11.08 9.56
C ARG A 70 -4.77 -10.64 11.02
N PHE A 71 -4.80 -9.33 11.25
CA PHE A 71 -4.98 -8.78 12.58
C PHE A 71 -6.29 -9.26 13.22
N THR A 72 -7.41 -9.20 12.47
CA THR A 72 -8.71 -9.67 12.95
C THR A 72 -8.72 -11.18 13.21
N ALA A 73 -8.06 -12.00 12.37
CA ALA A 73 -7.97 -13.44 12.60
C ALA A 73 -7.24 -13.78 13.91
N ILE A 74 -6.11 -13.10 14.18
CA ILE A 74 -5.35 -13.26 15.43
C ILE A 74 -6.20 -12.79 16.62
N GLN A 75 -6.88 -11.65 16.50
CA GLN A 75 -7.72 -11.12 17.57
C GLN A 75 -8.89 -12.05 17.92
N ILE A 76 -9.54 -12.65 16.92
CA ILE A 76 -10.61 -13.64 17.14
C ILE A 76 -10.05 -14.90 17.84
N ALA A 77 -8.86 -15.37 17.44
CA ALA A 77 -8.23 -16.54 18.07
C ALA A 77 -7.87 -16.29 19.55
N LEU A 78 -7.36 -15.09 19.86
CA LEU A 78 -7.05 -14.68 21.22
C LEU A 78 -8.31 -14.51 22.09
N ASP A 79 -9.37 -13.94 21.53
CA ASP A 79 -10.66 -13.78 22.22
C ASP A 79 -11.32 -15.14 22.53
N ALA A 80 -11.11 -16.14 21.65
CA ALA A 80 -11.51 -17.53 21.88
C ALA A 80 -10.61 -18.30 22.85
N GLY A 81 -9.50 -17.70 23.33
CA GLY A 81 -8.51 -18.34 24.19
C GLY A 81 -7.61 -19.39 23.50
N ASP A 82 -7.67 -19.49 22.16
CA ASP A 82 -6.86 -20.43 21.37
C ASP A 82 -5.51 -19.78 21.00
N ILE A 83 -4.58 -19.80 21.96
CA ILE A 83 -3.23 -19.25 21.80
C ILE A 83 -2.48 -19.95 20.65
N ALA A 84 -2.69 -21.26 20.46
CA ALA A 84 -2.01 -21.99 19.40
C ALA A 84 -2.49 -21.55 18.01
N ALA A 85 -3.78 -21.21 17.85
CA ALA A 85 -4.29 -20.62 16.60
C ALA A 85 -3.73 -19.23 16.34
N ALA A 86 -3.66 -18.37 17.37
CA ALA A 86 -3.10 -17.03 17.27
C ALA A 86 -1.62 -17.06 16.83
N GLN A 87 -0.80 -17.90 17.47
CA GLN A 87 0.61 -18.10 17.12
C GLN A 87 0.80 -18.61 15.68
N ARG A 88 -0.03 -19.55 15.23
CA ARG A 88 0.02 -20.05 13.84
C ARG A 88 -0.24 -18.93 12.83
N GLU A 89 -1.26 -18.10 13.08
CA GLU A 89 -1.59 -16.96 12.21
C GLU A 89 -0.52 -15.86 12.26
N LEU A 90 0.02 -15.54 13.43
CA LEU A 90 1.11 -14.57 13.57
C LEU A 90 2.37 -15.06 12.84
N THR A 91 2.74 -16.34 13.02
CA THR A 91 3.85 -16.97 12.31
C THR A 91 3.63 -16.87 10.81
N ALA A 92 2.50 -17.35 10.29
CA ALA A 92 2.18 -17.30 8.87
C ALA A 92 2.19 -15.86 8.30
N TRP A 93 1.84 -14.86 9.11
CA TRP A 93 1.86 -13.47 8.72
C TRP A 93 3.29 -12.91 8.64
N LYS A 94 4.10 -13.09 9.69
CA LYS A 94 5.49 -12.59 9.77
C LYS A 94 6.46 -13.37 8.86
N SER A 95 6.25 -14.67 8.66
CA SER A 95 7.10 -15.51 7.80
C SER A 95 7.16 -15.02 6.34
N ARG A 96 6.20 -14.21 5.89
CA ARG A 96 6.25 -13.54 4.58
C ARG A 96 7.43 -12.57 4.43
N ARG A 97 7.87 -11.97 5.54
CA ARG A 97 8.99 -11.02 5.57
C ARG A 97 10.23 -11.61 6.21
N GLU A 98 10.06 -12.45 7.23
CA GLU A 98 11.13 -13.10 7.97
C GLU A 98 10.92 -14.63 7.98
N PRO A 99 11.47 -15.38 7.01
CA PRO A 99 11.18 -16.80 6.83
C PRO A 99 11.51 -17.69 8.03
N LEU A 100 12.39 -17.24 8.92
CA LEU A 100 12.84 -17.96 10.12
C LEU A 100 12.01 -17.65 11.38
N PHE A 101 11.07 -16.70 11.31
CA PHE A 101 10.26 -16.34 12.46
C PHE A 101 9.25 -17.43 12.83
N THR A 102 9.17 -17.80 14.11
CA THR A 102 8.15 -18.68 14.67
C THR A 102 7.61 -18.12 15.99
N ALA A 103 6.29 -18.17 16.17
CA ALA A 103 5.61 -17.74 17.39
C ALA A 103 5.37 -18.89 18.39
N ALA A 104 5.79 -20.12 18.07
CA ALA A 104 5.43 -21.33 18.83
C ALA A 104 5.83 -21.29 20.32
N ASP A 105 6.91 -20.58 20.65
CA ASP A 105 7.44 -20.49 22.02
C ASP A 105 7.05 -19.18 22.74
N LEU A 106 6.19 -18.34 22.13
CA LEU A 106 5.80 -17.05 22.70
C LEU A 106 4.68 -17.23 23.75
N SER A 107 4.75 -16.47 24.84
CA SER A 107 3.61 -16.35 25.76
C SER A 107 2.46 -15.58 25.11
N ALA A 108 1.24 -15.70 25.65
CA ALA A 108 0.07 -14.99 25.12
C ALA A 108 0.26 -13.45 25.13
N ASP A 109 0.91 -12.90 26.16
CA ASP A 109 1.24 -11.47 26.24
C ASP A 109 2.24 -11.06 25.14
N GLU A 110 3.26 -11.88 24.91
CA GLU A 110 4.25 -11.63 23.87
C GLU A 110 3.64 -11.73 22.48
N ASP A 111 2.73 -12.70 22.24
CA ASP A 111 2.01 -12.86 20.97
C ASP A 111 1.17 -11.61 20.64
N VAL A 112 0.47 -11.06 21.65
CA VAL A 112 -0.27 -9.79 21.54
C VAL A 112 0.68 -8.63 21.25
N ARG A 113 1.77 -8.51 22.02
CA ARG A 113 2.76 -7.44 21.82
C ARG A 113 3.33 -7.46 20.42
N GLN A 114 3.76 -8.63 19.95
CA GLN A 114 4.32 -8.83 18.61
C GLN A 114 3.30 -8.53 17.50
N THR A 115 2.04 -8.92 17.70
CA THR A 115 0.94 -8.62 16.77
C THR A 115 0.70 -7.13 16.65
N ILE A 116 0.65 -6.40 17.77
CA ILE A 116 0.44 -4.95 17.80
C ILE A 116 1.65 -4.23 17.21
N GLU A 117 2.87 -4.59 17.61
CA GLU A 117 4.10 -3.98 17.11
C GLU A 117 4.20 -4.12 15.59
N TYR A 118 4.01 -5.33 15.09
CA TYR A 118 4.08 -5.60 13.65
C TYR A 118 2.93 -4.92 12.89
N GLY A 119 1.73 -4.91 13.48
CA GLY A 119 0.58 -4.22 12.90
C GLY A 119 0.77 -2.71 12.82
N LEU A 120 1.34 -2.10 13.87
CA LEU A 120 1.66 -0.68 13.91
C LEU A 120 2.73 -0.32 12.89
N LEU A 121 3.78 -1.14 12.76
CA LEU A 121 4.81 -0.95 11.74
C LEU A 121 4.23 -0.99 10.32
N LEU A 122 3.35 -1.96 10.05
CA LEU A 122 2.67 -2.07 8.76
C LEU A 122 1.75 -0.87 8.50
N ALA A 123 0.95 -0.45 9.49
CA ALA A 123 0.13 0.75 9.39
C ALA A 123 0.99 2.00 9.14
N HIS A 124 2.11 2.14 9.85
CA HIS A 124 3.03 3.25 9.68
C HIS A 124 3.55 3.34 8.24
N ARG A 125 4.06 2.22 7.69
CA ARG A 125 4.60 2.19 6.32
C ARG A 125 3.49 2.29 5.26
N HIS A 126 2.38 1.56 5.40
CA HIS A 126 1.39 1.39 4.32
C HIS A 126 0.24 2.40 4.36
N VAL A 127 0.06 3.12 5.46
CA VAL A 127 -1.04 4.07 5.67
C VAL A 127 -0.45 5.46 5.94
N PHE A 128 0.30 5.60 7.03
CA PHE A 128 0.82 6.91 7.43
C PHE A 128 1.90 7.43 6.49
N GLY A 129 2.79 6.57 5.99
CA GLY A 129 3.79 6.94 5.00
C GLY A 129 3.15 7.43 3.70
N VAL A 130 2.22 6.64 3.16
CA VAL A 130 1.46 6.98 1.95
C VAL A 130 0.70 8.30 2.13
N PHE A 131 0.02 8.48 3.27
CA PHE A 131 -0.75 9.68 3.56
C PHE A 131 0.14 10.92 3.76
N SER A 132 1.27 10.77 4.45
CA SER A 132 2.25 11.85 4.63
C SER A 132 2.80 12.31 3.28
N TRP A 133 3.13 11.38 2.39
CA TRP A 133 3.63 11.71 1.05
C TRP A 133 2.56 12.33 0.14
N TYR A 134 1.28 11.99 0.34
CA TYR A 134 0.16 12.68 -0.31
C TYR A 134 -0.04 14.12 0.15
N LEU A 135 0.25 14.40 1.43
CA LEU A 135 0.19 15.76 1.96
C LEU A 135 1.40 16.60 1.56
N LEU A 136 2.59 15.98 1.49
CA LEU A 136 3.85 16.65 1.19
C LEU A 136 4.00 17.00 -0.30
N LEU A 137 3.62 16.09 -1.20
CA LEU A 137 3.63 16.37 -2.64
C LEU A 137 2.24 16.79 -3.12
N PRO A 138 2.13 17.77 -4.04
CA PRO A 138 0.86 18.16 -4.60
C PRO A 138 0.23 17.00 -5.38
N GLY A 139 -0.83 16.43 -4.81
CA GLY A 139 -1.72 15.49 -5.49
C GLY A 139 -1.26 14.02 -5.49
N PRO A 140 -1.75 13.20 -6.44
CA PRO A 140 -1.63 11.73 -6.40
C PRO A 140 -0.21 11.21 -6.64
N VAL A 141 0.74 12.06 -7.01
CA VAL A 141 2.13 11.68 -7.32
C VAL A 141 2.87 11.19 -6.07
N GLY A 142 2.61 11.78 -4.90
CA GLY A 142 3.28 11.43 -3.64
C GLY A 142 3.13 9.96 -3.25
N PRO A 143 1.90 9.43 -3.12
CA PRO A 143 1.63 8.01 -2.85
C PRO A 143 2.31 7.05 -3.83
N VAL A 144 2.30 7.39 -5.13
CA VAL A 144 2.85 6.54 -6.19
C VAL A 144 4.37 6.48 -6.06
N VAL A 145 5.03 7.62 -5.92
CA VAL A 145 6.49 7.68 -5.73
C VAL A 145 6.89 6.96 -4.45
N TYR A 146 6.15 7.16 -3.35
CA TYR A 146 6.39 6.45 -2.10
C TYR A 146 6.29 4.93 -2.27
N ARG A 147 5.24 4.43 -2.93
CA ARG A 147 5.07 3.00 -3.18
C ARG A 147 6.12 2.41 -4.11
N LEU A 148 6.54 3.14 -5.14
CA LEU A 148 7.63 2.72 -6.01
C LEU A 148 8.96 2.65 -5.24
N ALA A 149 9.26 3.65 -4.41
CA ALA A 149 10.44 3.61 -3.54
C ALA A 149 10.38 2.41 -2.57
N ASP A 150 9.20 2.12 -2.03
CA ASP A 150 8.98 0.99 -1.11
C ASP A 150 9.21 -0.38 -1.76
N LEU A 151 8.97 -0.49 -3.07
CA LEU A 151 9.22 -1.70 -3.86
C LEU A 151 10.69 -1.85 -4.28
N LEU A 152 11.44 -0.73 -4.34
CA LEU A 152 12.85 -0.72 -4.69
C LEU A 152 13.79 -0.91 -3.48
N ALA A 153 13.27 -0.78 -2.26
CA ALA A 153 14.00 -0.88 -1.00
C ALA A 153 13.90 -2.28 -0.38
#